data_AF-A0A0W0Y9G9-F1
#
_entry.id   AF-A0A0W0Y9G9-F1
#
_cell.length_a   1.000
_cell.length_b   1.000
_cell.length_c   1.000
_cell.angle_alpha   90.00
_cell.angle_beta   90.00
_cell.angle_gamma   90.00
#
_symmetry.space_group_name_H-M   'P 1'
#
loop_
_entity.id
_entity.type
_entity.pdbx_description
1 polymer ?
#
loop_
_entity_poly.entity_id
_entity_poly.type
_entity_poly.pdbx_seq_one_letter_code
_entity_poly.pdbx_strand_id
1 'polypeptide(L)'
;MVYSKQNMAFKSDKNQFFLQLPKTDMVINKIEKVENRASQIGYTFLLQNQNALEAEFAHTFAVLQKQKDKNNEAFWLYCYYCATLLENFYKAYSQQSKEAEYKNLRLKIKNRLLNIKEGAASEEAFIESLKESYLKGFRNLMSSPFHISQIRDYVAFSNLCRVYWVFCRLTLTTGLALAKDLQLIDKLDAVLGTHTDVDKIISVIQAPNGILNYFSVGFFLMRFMIDAGLLIRHTFFPTDGEKKDKTTALERFKYELYKRHCNFANDLVWATVNFLTNFNQITHIPGPIAGAITAVFLGFDVCMTLYKCQLAKQEYLIKKAQYEQEIEEYNKRLMQLKDATEIKNAAAHIAMLQDQLKELEIDWRTKQGTFYFVAAAAALLMLGFTAALLFTPPGIIVASFFVCTFATAMYLSAGAYSKFQEKSLRLEQAQLVGKDLDMTLKEYQAARNDFIFTMVKNTVMPALLITTFAICWPAAIALTVMYVGYEIYHAYDQHKSKKEAAQLALTAPSEEKITEGSYCYS
;
A
#
# COMPACT_ATOMS: atom_id res chain seq x y z
N MET A 1 -15.23 -8.83 -21.75
CA MET A 1 -16.33 -7.94 -22.18
C MET A 1 -17.18 -7.35 -21.05
N VAL A 2 -16.95 -7.65 -19.76
CA VAL A 2 -17.67 -7.01 -18.63
C VAL A 2 -17.16 -5.59 -18.36
N TYR A 3 -15.86 -5.36 -18.50
CA TYR A 3 -15.21 -4.07 -18.22
C TYR A 3 -15.56 -2.94 -19.20
N SER A 4 -15.93 -3.23 -20.46
CA SER A 4 -16.28 -2.17 -21.42
C SER A 4 -17.61 -1.48 -21.08
N LYS A 5 -18.59 -2.23 -20.55
CA LYS A 5 -19.89 -1.67 -20.13
C LYS A 5 -19.79 -0.86 -18.83
N GLN A 6 -18.98 -1.32 -17.87
CA GLN A 6 -18.74 -0.59 -16.62
C GLN A 6 -18.03 0.75 -16.88
N ASN A 7 -17.00 0.77 -17.73
CA ASN A 7 -16.33 2.01 -18.12
C ASN A 7 -17.26 3.02 -18.80
N MET A 8 -18.25 2.56 -19.60
CA MET A 8 -19.19 3.47 -20.27
C MET A 8 -20.10 4.22 -19.30
N ALA A 9 -20.64 3.54 -18.27
CA ALA A 9 -21.51 4.20 -17.29
C ALA A 9 -20.75 5.26 -16.47
N PHE A 10 -19.54 4.92 -16.01
CA PHE A 10 -18.68 5.84 -15.28
C PHE A 10 -18.28 7.06 -16.13
N LYS A 11 -17.85 6.81 -17.37
CA LYS A 11 -17.49 7.87 -18.33
C LYS A 11 -18.67 8.77 -18.65
N SER A 12 -19.87 8.20 -18.80
CA SER A 12 -21.08 8.97 -19.05
C SER A 12 -21.42 9.88 -17.86
N ASP A 13 -21.28 9.40 -16.63
CA ASP A 13 -21.50 10.21 -15.42
C ASP A 13 -20.52 11.38 -15.34
N LYS A 14 -19.22 11.12 -15.57
CA LYS A 14 -18.17 12.16 -15.63
C LYS A 14 -18.48 13.23 -16.68
N ASN A 15 -18.80 12.82 -17.90
CA ASN A 15 -19.12 13.75 -18.98
C ASN A 15 -20.37 14.57 -18.65
N GLN A 16 -21.40 13.95 -18.09
CA GLN A 16 -22.62 14.64 -17.69
C GLN A 16 -22.36 15.64 -16.54
N PHE A 17 -21.48 15.31 -15.59
CA PHE A 17 -21.06 16.23 -14.53
C PHE A 17 -20.51 17.53 -15.12
N PHE A 18 -19.53 17.44 -16.02
CA PHE A 18 -18.90 18.63 -16.61
C PHE A 18 -19.83 19.40 -17.56
N LEU A 19 -20.75 18.71 -18.25
CA LEU A 19 -21.76 19.36 -19.10
C LEU A 19 -22.80 20.14 -18.30
N GLN A 20 -23.19 19.64 -17.13
CA GLN A 20 -24.23 20.25 -16.29
C GLN A 20 -23.69 21.28 -15.28
N LEU A 21 -22.37 21.44 -15.21
CA LEU A 21 -21.76 22.37 -14.28
C LEU A 21 -22.08 23.83 -14.69
N PRO A 22 -22.79 24.61 -13.85
CA PRO A 22 -23.19 25.96 -14.22
C PRO A 22 -21.97 26.87 -14.36
N LYS A 23 -21.86 27.61 -15.47
CA LYS A 23 -20.68 28.47 -15.71
C LYS A 23 -20.68 29.75 -14.87
N THR A 24 -21.86 30.27 -14.50
CA THR A 24 -22.04 31.61 -13.90
C THR A 24 -22.53 31.60 -12.44
N ASP A 25 -22.74 30.43 -11.84
CA ASP A 25 -23.24 30.35 -10.47
C ASP A 25 -22.14 30.61 -9.43
N MET A 26 -22.54 31.17 -8.28
CA MET A 26 -21.69 31.23 -7.09
C MET A 26 -21.24 29.82 -6.67
N VAL A 27 -20.01 29.71 -6.15
CA VAL A 27 -19.41 28.42 -5.76
C VAL A 27 -20.27 27.63 -4.77
N ILE A 28 -20.93 28.32 -3.83
CA ILE A 28 -21.85 27.71 -2.87
C ILE A 28 -23.00 26.96 -3.58
N ASN A 29 -23.64 27.59 -4.57
CA ASN A 29 -24.74 26.99 -5.33
C ASN A 29 -24.25 25.80 -6.17
N LYS A 30 -23.02 25.89 -6.70
CA LYS A 30 -22.38 24.77 -7.42
C LYS A 30 -22.16 23.59 -6.47
N ILE A 31 -21.65 23.82 -5.26
CA ILE A 31 -21.46 22.76 -4.25
C ILE A 31 -22.79 22.09 -3.90
N GLU A 32 -23.86 22.86 -3.67
CA GLU A 32 -25.18 22.30 -3.36
C GLU A 32 -25.72 21.44 -4.51
N LYS A 33 -25.56 21.89 -5.76
CA LYS A 33 -25.91 21.08 -6.94
C LYS A 33 -25.12 19.79 -7.03
N VAL A 34 -23.83 19.82 -6.68
CA VAL A 34 -22.98 18.63 -6.64
C VAL A 34 -23.43 17.67 -5.54
N GLU A 35 -23.76 18.16 -4.35
CA GLU A 35 -24.30 17.35 -3.25
C GLU A 35 -25.65 16.71 -3.64
N ASN A 36 -26.54 17.48 -4.26
CA ASN A 36 -27.82 17.00 -4.77
C ASN A 36 -27.64 15.91 -5.82
N ARG A 37 -26.75 16.11 -6.81
CA ARG A 37 -26.42 15.08 -7.80
C ARG A 37 -25.87 13.82 -7.15
N ALA A 38 -24.90 13.95 -6.23
CA ALA A 38 -24.29 12.82 -5.54
C ALA A 38 -25.30 12.02 -4.71
N SER A 39 -26.34 12.67 -4.18
CA SER A 39 -27.42 12.01 -3.43
C SER A 39 -28.34 11.14 -4.30
N GLN A 40 -28.40 11.42 -5.61
CA GLN A 40 -29.21 10.71 -6.59
C GLN A 40 -28.48 9.50 -7.20
N ILE A 41 -27.16 9.41 -7.05
CA ILE A 41 -26.39 8.27 -7.53
C ILE A 41 -26.65 7.06 -6.65
N GLY A 42 -27.18 5.99 -7.26
CA GLY A 42 -27.53 4.77 -6.57
C GLY A 42 -26.33 3.89 -6.18
N TYR A 43 -26.51 3.09 -5.13
CA TYR A 43 -25.49 2.19 -4.59
C TYR A 43 -24.99 1.16 -5.61
N THR A 44 -25.86 0.66 -6.50
CA THR A 44 -25.44 -0.27 -7.57
C THR A 44 -24.34 0.33 -8.46
N PHE A 45 -24.46 1.62 -8.80
CA PHE A 45 -23.43 2.33 -9.56
C PHE A 45 -22.14 2.45 -8.75
N LEU A 46 -22.24 2.83 -7.47
CA LEU A 46 -21.09 2.96 -6.58
C LEU A 46 -20.33 1.64 -6.42
N LEU A 47 -21.06 0.54 -6.18
CA LEU A 47 -20.50 -0.80 -6.04
C LEU A 47 -19.72 -1.24 -7.29
N GLN A 48 -20.29 -1.01 -8.47
CA GLN A 48 -19.68 -1.43 -9.74
C GLN A 48 -18.47 -0.56 -10.14
N ASN A 49 -18.42 0.69 -9.68
CA ASN A 49 -17.40 1.66 -10.10
C ASN A 49 -16.49 2.13 -8.97
N GLN A 50 -16.49 1.46 -7.81
CA GLN A 50 -15.74 1.88 -6.63
C GLN A 50 -14.23 2.02 -6.91
N ASN A 51 -13.58 1.01 -7.51
CA ASN A 51 -12.16 1.09 -7.88
C ASN A 51 -11.88 2.23 -8.89
N ALA A 52 -12.78 2.43 -9.86
CA ALA A 52 -12.65 3.48 -10.87
C ALA A 52 -12.80 4.89 -10.26
N LEU A 53 -13.72 5.05 -9.30
CA LEU A 53 -13.94 6.28 -8.52
C LEU A 53 -12.73 6.61 -7.66
N GLU A 54 -12.17 5.63 -6.95
CA GLU A 54 -10.96 5.84 -6.15
C GLU A 54 -9.76 6.25 -7.01
N ALA A 55 -9.54 5.54 -8.12
CA ALA A 55 -8.48 5.89 -9.06
C ALA A 55 -8.70 7.30 -9.65
N GLU A 56 -9.92 7.63 -10.05
CA GLU A 56 -10.24 8.95 -10.59
C GLU A 56 -10.02 10.06 -9.57
N PHE A 57 -10.51 9.88 -8.34
CA PHE A 57 -10.28 10.81 -7.26
C PHE A 57 -8.78 11.00 -7.01
N ALA A 58 -8.04 9.89 -6.86
CA ALA A 58 -6.62 9.90 -6.56
C ALA A 58 -5.80 10.65 -7.62
N HIS A 59 -5.99 10.32 -8.90
CA HIS A 59 -5.25 10.98 -9.98
C HIS A 59 -5.63 12.44 -10.12
N THR A 60 -6.94 12.77 -10.10
CA THR A 60 -7.41 14.16 -10.20
C THR A 60 -6.84 14.99 -9.06
N PHE A 61 -6.93 14.47 -7.83
CA PHE A 61 -6.47 15.14 -6.65
C PHE A 61 -4.95 15.37 -6.68
N ALA A 62 -4.16 14.36 -7.05
CA ALA A 62 -2.71 14.47 -7.19
C ALA A 62 -2.30 15.53 -8.21
N VAL A 63 -3.00 15.61 -9.35
CA VAL A 63 -2.74 16.65 -10.37
C VAL A 63 -3.11 18.03 -9.83
N LEU A 64 -4.27 18.19 -9.22
CA LEU A 64 -4.73 19.47 -8.67
C LEU A 64 -3.81 20.01 -7.58
N GLN A 65 -3.26 19.14 -6.73
CA GLN A 65 -2.29 19.53 -5.71
C GLN A 65 -1.01 20.13 -6.31
N LYS A 66 -0.56 19.65 -7.47
CA LYS A 66 0.64 20.15 -8.15
C LYS A 66 0.41 21.47 -8.88
N GLN A 67 -0.80 21.71 -9.35
CA GLN A 67 -1.12 22.88 -10.16
C GLN A 67 -1.37 24.16 -9.34
N LYS A 68 -1.28 24.06 -8.00
CA LYS A 68 -1.33 25.06 -6.90
C LYS A 68 -2.25 26.30 -7.03
N ASP A 69 -2.32 26.98 -8.18
CA ASP A 69 -3.08 28.24 -8.39
C ASP A 69 -3.72 28.40 -9.78
N LYS A 70 -3.71 27.39 -10.65
CA LYS A 70 -4.47 27.47 -11.91
C LYS A 70 -5.98 27.44 -11.61
N ASN A 71 -6.75 28.34 -12.24
CA ASN A 71 -8.22 28.41 -12.13
C ASN A 71 -8.86 27.10 -12.63
N ASN A 72 -8.93 26.11 -11.73
CA ASN A 72 -9.36 24.74 -11.95
C ASN A 72 -10.62 24.41 -11.12
N GLU A 73 -11.46 25.41 -10.85
CA GLU A 73 -12.65 25.29 -10.01
C GLU A 73 -13.51 24.07 -10.40
N ALA A 74 -13.74 23.85 -11.70
CA ALA A 74 -14.52 22.73 -12.21
C ALA A 74 -13.93 21.36 -11.82
N PHE A 75 -12.60 21.23 -11.84
CA PHE A 75 -11.92 19.98 -11.45
C PHE A 75 -11.87 19.79 -9.93
N TRP A 76 -11.75 20.88 -9.16
CA TRP A 76 -11.91 20.81 -7.70
C TRP A 76 -13.33 20.41 -7.30
N LEU A 77 -14.35 20.93 -7.99
CA LEU A 77 -15.74 20.50 -7.82
C LEU A 77 -15.94 19.04 -8.23
N TYR A 78 -15.28 18.57 -9.28
CA TYR A 78 -15.31 17.16 -9.66
C TYR A 78 -14.62 16.27 -8.62
N CYS A 79 -13.48 16.70 -8.07
CA CYS A 79 -12.80 16.00 -6.99
C CYS A 79 -13.67 15.94 -5.72
N TYR A 80 -14.38 17.02 -5.39
CA TYR A 80 -15.39 17.08 -4.33
C TYR A 80 -16.54 16.10 -4.56
N TYR A 81 -17.03 16.02 -5.80
CA TYR A 81 -18.06 15.07 -6.21
C TYR A 81 -17.60 13.62 -6.00
N CYS A 82 -16.42 13.25 -6.50
CA CYS A 82 -15.87 11.90 -6.30
C CYS A 82 -15.70 11.56 -4.81
N ALA A 83 -15.18 12.49 -4.00
CA ALA A 83 -15.06 12.29 -2.55
C ALA A 83 -16.43 12.06 -1.87
N THR A 84 -17.46 12.78 -2.32
CA THR A 84 -18.83 12.62 -1.81
C THR A 84 -19.43 11.27 -2.21
N LEU A 85 -19.20 10.80 -3.44
CA LEU A 85 -19.63 9.47 -3.88
C LEU A 85 -18.92 8.35 -3.09
N LEU A 86 -17.63 8.50 -2.82
CA LEU A 86 -16.85 7.55 -2.02
C LEU A 86 -17.30 7.55 -0.56
N GLU A 87 -17.58 8.71 0.04
CA GLU A 87 -18.20 8.79 1.38
C GLU A 87 -19.55 8.06 1.41
N ASN A 88 -20.43 8.30 0.42
CA ASN A 88 -21.73 7.64 0.33
C ASN A 88 -21.59 6.11 0.20
N PHE A 89 -20.63 5.64 -0.62
CA PHE A 89 -20.32 4.23 -0.76
C PHE A 89 -19.89 3.63 0.58
N TYR A 90 -18.89 4.20 1.23
CA TYR A 90 -18.33 3.67 2.46
C TYR A 90 -19.28 3.75 3.65
N LYS A 91 -20.16 4.75 3.67
CA LYS A 91 -21.28 4.84 4.60
C LYS A 91 -22.27 3.69 4.40
N ALA A 92 -22.71 3.44 3.16
CA ALA A 92 -23.59 2.31 2.85
C ALA A 92 -22.92 0.96 3.19
N TYR A 93 -21.65 0.80 2.81
CA TYR A 93 -20.83 -0.38 3.09
C TYR A 93 -20.43 -0.53 4.56
N SER A 94 -20.81 0.42 5.45
CA SER A 94 -20.49 0.39 6.88
C SER A 94 -18.99 0.31 7.20
N GLN A 95 -18.16 0.98 6.42
CA GLN A 95 -16.72 1.08 6.64
C GLN A 95 -16.36 2.46 7.20
N GLN A 96 -16.59 2.62 8.51
CA GLN A 96 -16.47 3.90 9.23
C GLN A 96 -15.12 4.60 9.05
N SER A 97 -14.00 3.86 9.03
CA SER A 97 -12.68 4.46 8.84
C SER A 97 -12.53 5.15 7.47
N LYS A 98 -13.06 4.52 6.41
CA LYS A 98 -13.01 5.09 5.05
C LYS A 98 -14.05 6.18 4.87
N GLU A 99 -15.22 6.02 5.47
CA GLU A 99 -16.23 7.08 5.54
C GLU A 99 -15.65 8.34 6.18
N ALA A 100 -15.01 8.22 7.34
CA ALA A 100 -14.38 9.35 8.04
C ALA A 100 -13.24 9.98 7.23
N GLU A 101 -12.43 9.18 6.55
CA GLU A 101 -11.37 9.64 5.65
C GLU A 101 -11.95 10.52 4.54
N TYR A 102 -12.89 9.98 3.74
CA TYR A 102 -13.48 10.73 2.62
C TYR A 102 -14.35 11.90 3.08
N LYS A 103 -15.02 11.81 4.23
CA LYS A 103 -15.72 12.94 4.85
C LYS A 103 -14.78 14.09 5.19
N ASN A 104 -13.60 13.79 5.73
CA ASN A 104 -12.58 14.80 6.04
C ASN A 104 -11.99 15.40 4.74
N LEU A 105 -11.63 14.56 3.76
CA LEU A 105 -11.17 15.01 2.44
C LEU A 105 -12.20 15.93 1.77
N ARG A 106 -13.48 15.54 1.79
CA ARG A 106 -14.60 16.33 1.27
C ARG A 106 -14.69 17.69 1.95
N LEU A 107 -14.67 17.73 3.29
CA LEU A 107 -14.75 18.98 4.06
C LEU A 107 -13.58 19.92 3.73
N LYS A 108 -12.38 19.35 3.64
CA LYS A 108 -11.17 20.08 3.27
C LYS A 108 -11.26 20.68 1.86
N ILE A 109 -11.71 19.90 0.87
CA ILE A 109 -11.93 20.42 -0.50
C ILE A 109 -13.01 21.51 -0.51
N LYS A 110 -14.08 21.35 0.28
CA LYS A 110 -15.13 22.37 0.44
C LYS A 110 -14.57 23.69 0.96
N ASN A 111 -13.76 23.64 2.02
CA ASN A 111 -13.16 24.83 2.61
C ASN A 111 -12.24 25.55 1.63
N ARG A 112 -11.47 24.80 0.83
CA ARG A 112 -10.65 25.35 -0.27
C ARG A 112 -11.52 26.06 -1.31
N LEU A 113 -12.58 25.40 -1.81
CA LEU A 113 -13.47 25.98 -2.80
C LEU A 113 -14.15 27.27 -2.31
N LEU A 114 -14.43 27.37 -1.01
CA LEU A 114 -15.04 28.55 -0.39
C LEU A 114 -14.03 29.65 -0.02
N ASN A 115 -12.72 29.46 -0.29
CA ASN A 115 -11.65 30.37 0.11
C ASN A 115 -11.70 30.75 1.59
N ILE A 116 -12.10 29.82 2.46
CA ILE A 116 -12.09 30.03 3.90
C ILE A 116 -10.62 30.06 4.32
N LYS A 117 -10.08 31.26 4.57
CA LYS A 117 -8.67 31.49 4.93
C LYS A 117 -8.34 30.85 6.27
N GLU A 118 -7.83 29.63 6.23
CA GLU A 118 -6.72 29.28 7.10
C GLU A 118 -5.49 29.99 6.47
N GLY A 119 -4.69 30.75 7.24
CA GLY A 119 -3.70 31.68 6.67
C GLY A 119 -2.58 30.98 5.89
N ALA A 120 -2.11 31.55 4.77
CA ALA A 120 -1.18 31.00 3.75
C ALA A 120 -0.20 29.87 4.16
N ALA A 121 0.42 29.92 5.35
CA ALA A 121 1.20 28.80 5.92
C ALA A 121 0.39 27.49 6.14
N SER A 122 -0.94 27.57 6.09
CA SER A 122 -1.88 26.46 6.24
C SER A 122 -2.26 25.84 4.92
N GLU A 123 -2.04 26.48 3.76
CA GLU A 123 -2.42 25.90 2.46
C GLU A 123 -1.45 24.78 2.06
N GLU A 124 -0.16 24.92 2.34
CA GLU A 124 0.78 23.78 2.26
C GLU A 124 0.54 22.76 3.36
N ALA A 125 0.26 23.19 4.60
CA ALA A 125 -0.09 22.26 5.67
C ALA A 125 -1.38 21.48 5.33
N PHE A 126 -2.29 22.10 4.57
CA PHE A 126 -3.49 21.50 4.01
C PHE A 126 -3.16 20.50 2.91
N ILE A 127 -2.34 20.86 1.91
CA ILE A 127 -1.90 19.94 0.83
C ILE A 127 -1.14 18.75 1.41
N GLU A 128 -0.21 18.99 2.34
CA GLU A 128 0.58 17.95 2.99
C GLU A 128 -0.30 17.10 3.93
N SER A 129 -1.23 17.68 4.71
CA SER A 129 -2.15 16.91 5.54
C SER A 129 -3.17 16.09 4.75
N LEU A 130 -3.51 16.50 3.52
CA LEU A 130 -4.39 15.76 2.62
C LEU A 130 -3.65 14.60 1.93
N LYS A 131 -2.44 14.86 1.45
CA LYS A 131 -1.52 13.85 0.92
C LYS A 131 -1.19 12.82 2.00
N GLU A 132 -0.91 13.27 3.23
CA GLU A 132 -0.71 12.39 4.37
C GLU A 132 -2.00 11.68 4.82
N SER A 133 -3.19 12.26 4.69
CA SER A 133 -4.46 11.55 4.98
C SER A 133 -4.73 10.43 3.98
N TYR A 134 -4.45 10.68 2.69
CA TYR A 134 -4.56 9.69 1.61
C TYR A 134 -3.49 8.58 1.75
N LEU A 135 -2.24 8.93 2.09
CA LEU A 135 -1.16 7.96 2.37
C LEU A 135 -1.32 7.27 3.73
N LYS A 136 -1.97 7.91 4.72
CA LYS A 136 -2.35 7.29 6.00
C LYS A 136 -3.52 6.32 5.83
N GLY A 137 -4.36 6.44 4.81
CA GLY A 137 -5.35 5.40 4.47
C GLY A 137 -4.72 4.00 4.28
N PHE A 138 -3.44 3.95 3.86
CA PHE A 138 -2.65 2.72 3.75
C PHE A 138 -1.89 2.33 5.04
N ARG A 139 -1.69 3.27 5.97
CA ARG A 139 -1.01 3.07 7.29
C ARG A 139 -1.98 2.96 8.48
N ASN A 140 -3.24 3.36 8.33
CA ASN A 140 -4.31 3.29 9.34
C ASN A 140 -4.80 1.85 9.62
N LEU A 141 -4.12 0.86 9.07
CA LEU A 141 -4.06 -0.50 9.60
C LEU A 141 -3.59 -0.55 11.07
N MET A 142 -2.86 0.46 11.56
CA MET A 142 -2.17 0.41 12.85
C MET A 142 -2.84 1.16 14.02
N SER A 143 -4.01 1.81 13.88
CA SER A 143 -4.55 2.63 14.99
C SER A 143 -6.07 2.65 15.19
N SER A 144 -6.74 1.49 15.20
CA SER A 144 -7.97 1.33 16.00
C SER A 144 -8.36 -0.15 16.18
N PRO A 145 -8.67 -0.62 17.40
CA PRO A 145 -8.99 -2.03 17.66
C PRO A 145 -10.48 -2.40 17.52
N PHE A 146 -11.32 -1.59 16.86
CA PHE A 146 -12.79 -1.80 16.85
C PHE A 146 -13.40 -2.24 15.51
N HIS A 147 -12.60 -2.66 14.51
CA HIS A 147 -13.13 -3.04 13.19
C HIS A 147 -12.60 -4.38 12.67
N ILE A 148 -13.51 -5.21 12.14
CA ILE A 148 -13.25 -6.57 11.64
C ILE A 148 -12.16 -6.60 10.55
N SER A 149 -12.13 -5.63 9.64
CA SER A 149 -11.10 -5.54 8.59
C SER A 149 -9.72 -5.18 9.15
N GLN A 150 -9.65 -4.37 10.20
CA GLN A 150 -8.37 -4.04 10.87
C GLN A 150 -7.86 -5.23 11.68
N ILE A 151 -8.75 -5.97 12.35
CA ILE A 151 -8.40 -7.23 13.03
C ILE A 151 -7.76 -8.20 12.03
N ARG A 152 -8.34 -8.37 10.84
CA ARG A 152 -7.75 -9.20 9.77
C ARG A 152 -6.31 -8.76 9.44
N ASP A 153 -6.10 -7.46 9.34
CA ASP A 153 -4.79 -6.92 8.99
C ASP A 153 -3.76 -7.07 10.12
N TYR A 154 -4.18 -6.93 11.38
CA TYR A 154 -3.35 -7.28 12.54
C TYR A 154 -3.00 -8.77 12.57
N VAL A 155 -3.94 -9.65 12.23
CA VAL A 155 -3.68 -11.09 12.14
C VAL A 155 -2.71 -11.39 11.00
N ALA A 156 -2.85 -10.70 9.86
CA ALA A 156 -1.91 -10.79 8.74
C ALA A 156 -0.49 -10.38 9.14
N PHE A 157 -0.36 -9.24 9.82
CA PHE A 157 0.91 -8.75 10.34
C PHE A 157 1.50 -9.70 11.40
N SER A 158 0.68 -10.18 12.33
CA SER A 158 1.10 -11.14 13.37
C SER A 158 1.60 -12.44 12.76
N ASN A 159 0.98 -12.92 11.68
CA ASN A 159 1.47 -14.09 10.95
C ASN A 159 2.82 -13.82 10.26
N LEU A 160 3.04 -12.62 9.71
CA LEU A 160 4.33 -12.23 9.15
C LEU A 160 5.42 -12.19 10.24
N CYS A 161 5.12 -11.60 11.40
CA CYS A 161 6.01 -11.63 12.57
C CYS A 161 6.31 -13.05 13.05
N ARG A 162 5.32 -13.95 13.03
CA ARG A 162 5.49 -15.37 13.36
C ARG A 162 6.45 -16.07 12.39
N VAL A 163 6.23 -15.92 11.08
CA VAL A 163 7.13 -16.47 10.04
C VAL A 163 8.55 -15.97 10.25
N TYR A 164 8.67 -14.67 10.51
CA TYR A 164 9.95 -14.03 10.75
C TYR A 164 10.67 -14.58 11.99
N TRP A 165 9.95 -14.74 13.10
CA TRP A 165 10.47 -15.38 14.31
C TRP A 165 10.97 -16.78 14.01
N VAL A 166 10.19 -17.59 13.28
CA VAL A 166 10.57 -18.97 12.95
C VAL A 166 11.92 -19.01 12.23
N PHE A 167 12.12 -18.18 11.20
CA PHE A 167 13.37 -18.18 10.46
C PHE A 167 14.53 -17.57 11.23
N CYS A 168 14.30 -16.47 11.95
CA CYS A 168 15.31 -15.88 12.81
C CYS A 168 15.80 -16.88 13.87
N ARG A 169 14.85 -17.57 14.52
CA ARG A 169 15.12 -18.65 15.47
C ARG A 169 15.97 -19.75 14.83
N LEU A 170 15.57 -20.26 13.66
CA LEU A 170 16.30 -21.33 12.97
C LEU A 170 17.72 -20.90 12.59
N THR A 171 17.91 -19.66 12.13
CA THR A 171 19.24 -19.08 11.88
C THR A 171 20.07 -19.04 13.15
N LEU A 172 19.51 -18.51 14.25
CA LEU A 172 20.22 -18.36 15.52
C LEU A 172 20.58 -19.71 16.13
N THR A 173 19.64 -20.65 16.24
CA THR A 173 19.91 -21.95 16.87
C THR A 173 20.90 -22.79 16.07
N THR A 174 20.78 -22.80 14.73
CA THR A 174 21.72 -23.53 13.87
C THR A 174 23.08 -22.85 13.84
N GLY A 175 23.11 -21.51 13.85
CA GLY A 175 24.34 -20.72 13.90
C GLY A 175 25.09 -20.90 15.22
N LEU A 176 24.39 -20.91 16.35
CA LEU A 176 24.96 -21.17 17.67
C LEU A 176 25.49 -22.61 17.80
N ALA A 177 24.75 -23.59 17.28
CA ALA A 177 25.20 -24.98 17.24
C ALA A 177 26.49 -25.11 16.40
N LEU A 178 26.53 -24.51 15.22
CA LEU A 178 27.73 -24.49 14.38
C LEU A 178 28.91 -23.77 15.05
N ALA A 179 28.65 -22.64 15.72
CA ALA A 179 29.69 -21.89 16.44
C ALA A 179 30.28 -22.70 17.61
N LYS A 180 29.45 -23.49 18.29
CA LYS A 180 29.87 -24.47 19.30
C LYS A 180 30.72 -25.58 18.69
N ASP A 181 30.27 -26.19 17.59
CA ASP A 181 30.99 -27.26 16.89
C ASP A 181 32.36 -26.81 16.37
N LEU A 182 32.48 -25.53 15.97
CA LEU A 182 33.73 -24.90 15.54
C LEU A 182 34.60 -24.37 16.70
N GLN A 183 34.19 -24.57 17.95
CA GLN A 183 34.86 -24.08 19.17
C GLN A 183 35.06 -22.55 19.16
N LEU A 184 34.22 -21.80 18.44
CA LEU A 184 34.28 -20.34 18.40
C LEU A 184 33.83 -19.74 19.73
N ILE A 185 32.82 -20.35 20.37
CA ILE A 185 32.30 -19.92 21.67
C ILE A 185 33.35 -20.15 22.76
N ASP A 186 33.99 -21.33 22.79
CA ASP A 186 35.02 -21.65 23.77
C ASP A 186 36.22 -20.68 23.68
N LYS A 187 36.60 -20.27 22.46
CA LYS A 187 37.64 -19.26 22.24
C LYS A 187 37.21 -17.88 22.71
N LEU A 188 35.95 -17.50 22.50
CA LEU A 188 35.40 -16.23 22.97
C LEU A 188 35.35 -16.19 24.51
N ASP A 189 34.90 -17.28 25.13
CA ASP A 189 34.82 -17.46 26.58
C ASP A 189 36.21 -17.41 27.22
N ALA A 190 37.22 -18.02 26.59
CA ALA A 190 38.61 -17.94 27.04
C ALA A 190 39.18 -16.51 27.02
N VAL A 191 38.74 -15.67 26.07
CA VAL A 191 39.16 -14.27 25.96
C VAL A 191 38.39 -13.37 26.94
N LEU A 192 37.11 -13.63 27.16
CA LEU A 192 36.23 -12.81 28.01
C LEU A 192 36.21 -13.26 29.48
N GLY A 193 36.77 -14.42 29.80
CA GLY A 193 36.74 -15.00 31.15
C GLY A 193 35.34 -15.45 31.57
N THR A 194 34.49 -15.79 30.60
CA THR A 194 33.08 -16.17 30.81
C THR A 194 32.84 -17.65 30.54
N HIS A 195 31.70 -18.18 30.99
CA HIS A 195 31.21 -19.51 30.60
C HIS A 195 29.82 -19.37 30.00
N THR A 196 29.73 -19.52 28.68
CA THR A 196 28.50 -19.39 27.91
C THR A 196 27.85 -20.76 27.70
N ASP A 197 26.70 -20.97 28.34
CA ASP A 197 25.89 -22.18 28.14
C ASP A 197 25.05 -22.06 26.85
N VAL A 198 25.63 -22.50 25.74
CA VAL A 198 25.01 -22.45 24.42
C VAL A 198 23.72 -23.27 24.37
N ASP A 199 23.68 -24.43 25.02
CA ASP A 199 22.52 -25.32 24.98
C ASP A 199 21.33 -24.71 25.72
N LYS A 200 21.59 -24.05 26.85
CA LYS A 200 20.57 -23.27 27.56
C LYS A 200 20.04 -22.12 26.70
N ILE A 201 20.89 -21.36 26.03
CA ILE A 201 20.48 -20.29 25.12
C ILE A 201 19.58 -20.84 24.00
N ILE A 202 20.00 -21.93 23.35
CA ILE A 202 19.21 -22.61 22.31
C ILE A 202 17.85 -23.04 22.85
N SER A 203 17.79 -23.64 24.04
CA SER A 203 16.54 -24.11 24.64
C SER A 203 15.54 -22.98 24.91
N VAL A 204 16.02 -21.82 25.39
CA VAL A 204 15.21 -20.62 25.63
C VAL A 204 14.65 -20.08 24.30
N ILE A 205 15.47 -20.04 23.26
CA ILE A 205 15.08 -19.60 21.91
C ILE A 205 14.03 -20.56 21.29
N GLN A 206 14.09 -21.86 21.62
CA GLN A 206 13.17 -22.88 21.11
C GLN A 206 11.84 -22.97 21.86
N ALA A 207 11.76 -22.53 23.12
CA ALA A 207 10.59 -22.68 23.98
C ALA A 207 9.24 -22.25 23.33
N PRO A 208 9.16 -21.17 22.53
CA PRO A 208 7.89 -20.76 21.90
C PRO A 208 7.38 -21.65 20.76
N ASN A 209 8.11 -22.69 20.34
CA ASN A 209 7.81 -23.46 19.12
C ASN A 209 6.39 -24.01 19.07
N GLY A 210 5.91 -24.60 20.17
CA GLY A 210 4.55 -25.16 20.23
C GLY A 210 3.50 -24.09 19.93
N ILE A 211 3.61 -22.92 20.58
CA ILE A 211 2.70 -21.79 20.39
C ILE A 211 2.75 -21.29 18.94
N LEU A 212 3.95 -21.18 18.35
CA LEU A 212 4.12 -20.75 16.96
C LEU A 212 3.49 -21.72 15.96
N ASN A 213 3.50 -23.02 16.24
CA ASN A 213 2.82 -24.02 15.41
C ASN A 213 1.30 -23.84 15.47
N TYR A 214 0.70 -23.62 16.64
CA TYR A 214 -0.73 -23.29 16.74
C TYR A 214 -1.09 -22.02 15.99
N PHE A 215 -0.31 -20.95 16.16
CA PHE A 215 -0.54 -19.69 15.45
C PHE A 215 -0.34 -19.81 13.94
N SER A 216 0.49 -20.74 13.47
CA SER A 216 0.68 -20.98 12.04
C SER A 216 -0.61 -21.41 11.32
N VAL A 217 -1.52 -22.10 12.01
CA VAL A 217 -2.84 -22.49 11.47
C VAL A 217 -3.89 -21.46 11.88
N GLY A 218 -3.89 -21.08 13.16
CA GLY A 218 -4.91 -20.20 13.74
C GLY A 218 -5.01 -18.84 13.05
N PHE A 219 -3.89 -18.22 12.67
CA PHE A 219 -3.93 -16.92 12.00
C PHE A 219 -4.54 -16.99 10.59
N PHE A 220 -4.23 -18.03 9.81
CA PHE A 220 -4.84 -18.20 8.49
C PHE A 220 -6.33 -18.55 8.60
N LEU A 221 -6.72 -19.45 9.51
CA LEU A 221 -8.13 -19.75 9.75
C LEU A 221 -8.92 -18.53 10.22
N MET A 222 -8.36 -17.73 11.14
CA MET A 222 -9.01 -16.51 11.62
C MET A 222 -9.22 -15.50 10.49
N ARG A 223 -8.20 -15.27 9.64
CA ARG A 223 -8.36 -14.40 8.46
C ARG A 223 -9.39 -14.95 7.47
N PHE A 224 -9.35 -16.25 7.19
CA PHE A 224 -10.34 -16.90 6.32
C PHE A 224 -11.76 -16.71 6.86
N MET A 225 -11.99 -16.95 8.15
CA MET A 225 -13.29 -16.75 8.80
C MET A 225 -13.74 -15.29 8.76
N ILE A 226 -12.83 -14.33 8.94
CA ILE A 226 -13.13 -12.91 8.84
C ILE A 226 -13.56 -12.54 7.41
N ASP A 227 -12.77 -12.92 6.40
CA ASP A 227 -13.08 -12.62 5.00
C ASP A 227 -14.38 -13.33 4.55
N ALA A 228 -14.63 -14.56 5.03
CA ALA A 228 -15.86 -15.31 4.77
C ALA A 228 -17.07 -14.67 5.46
N GLY A 229 -16.92 -14.24 6.72
CA GLY A 229 -17.94 -13.53 7.46
C GLY A 229 -18.32 -12.20 6.80
N LEU A 230 -17.34 -11.45 6.29
CA LEU A 230 -17.60 -10.23 5.52
C LEU A 230 -18.33 -10.54 4.21
N LEU A 231 -17.92 -11.58 3.47
CA LEU A 231 -18.61 -12.00 2.25
C LEU A 231 -20.08 -12.38 2.54
N ILE A 232 -20.33 -13.16 3.58
CA ILE A 232 -21.69 -13.57 3.99
C ILE A 232 -22.51 -12.35 4.42
N ARG A 233 -21.93 -11.47 5.24
CA ARG A 233 -22.57 -10.23 5.70
C ARG A 233 -23.03 -9.38 4.52
N HIS A 234 -22.14 -9.00 3.62
CA HIS A 234 -22.48 -8.11 2.50
C HIS A 234 -23.36 -8.79 1.44
N THR A 235 -23.33 -10.13 1.35
CA THR A 235 -24.20 -10.85 0.41
C THR A 235 -25.62 -11.01 0.94
N PHE A 236 -25.77 -11.60 2.13
CA PHE A 236 -27.04 -12.09 2.68
C PHE A 236 -27.64 -11.19 3.76
N PHE A 237 -26.81 -10.41 4.46
CA PHE A 237 -27.24 -9.47 5.50
C PHE A 237 -26.79 -8.03 5.20
N PRO A 238 -27.09 -7.51 3.98
CA PRO A 238 -26.66 -6.17 3.59
C PRO A 238 -27.36 -5.11 4.44
N THR A 239 -26.70 -3.97 4.61
CA THR A 239 -27.31 -2.82 5.28
C THR A 239 -28.43 -2.20 4.44
N ASP A 240 -29.26 -1.35 5.05
CA ASP A 240 -30.31 -0.65 4.31
C ASP A 240 -29.73 0.28 3.23
N GLY A 241 -28.52 0.82 3.45
CA GLY A 241 -27.78 1.57 2.43
C GLY A 241 -27.40 0.72 1.22
N GLU A 242 -27.02 -0.54 1.45
CA GLU A 242 -26.69 -1.50 0.38
C GLU A 242 -27.92 -2.06 -0.36
N LYS A 243 -29.12 -1.91 0.22
CA LYS A 243 -30.40 -2.34 -0.37
C LYS A 243 -31.11 -1.25 -1.17
N LYS A 244 -30.71 0.02 -1.00
CA LYS A 244 -31.45 1.22 -1.42
C LYS A 244 -31.87 1.20 -2.90
N ASP A 245 -31.09 0.57 -3.79
CA ASP A 245 -31.29 0.61 -5.25
C ASP A 245 -31.47 -0.77 -5.90
N LYS A 246 -32.12 -1.70 -5.20
CA LYS A 246 -32.40 -3.07 -5.70
C LYS A 246 -31.15 -3.84 -6.16
N THR A 247 -29.97 -3.49 -5.65
CA THR A 247 -28.74 -4.25 -5.91
C THR A 247 -28.96 -5.71 -5.53
N THR A 248 -28.67 -6.62 -6.45
CA THR A 248 -28.96 -8.04 -6.23
C THR A 248 -27.91 -8.67 -5.30
N ALA A 249 -28.30 -9.75 -4.61
CA ALA A 249 -27.35 -10.51 -3.80
C ALA A 249 -26.20 -11.08 -4.65
N LEU A 250 -26.47 -11.44 -5.90
CA LEU A 250 -25.46 -11.94 -6.84
C LEU A 250 -24.43 -10.86 -7.20
N GLU A 251 -24.83 -9.60 -7.38
CA GLU A 251 -23.90 -8.50 -7.65
C GLU A 251 -23.00 -8.22 -6.46
N ARG A 252 -23.56 -8.20 -5.24
CA ARG A 252 -22.77 -8.06 -4.00
C ARG A 252 -21.82 -9.23 -3.81
N PHE A 253 -22.29 -10.47 -4.00
CA PHE A 253 -21.45 -11.67 -3.91
C PHE A 253 -20.27 -11.61 -4.89
N LYS A 254 -20.53 -11.27 -6.16
CA LYS A 254 -19.47 -11.16 -7.18
C LYS A 254 -18.43 -10.11 -6.79
N TYR A 255 -18.87 -8.94 -6.32
CA TYR A 255 -17.98 -7.89 -5.84
C TYR A 255 -17.14 -8.36 -4.65
N GLU A 256 -17.77 -8.95 -3.64
CA GLU A 256 -17.09 -9.42 -2.43
C GLU A 256 -16.10 -10.56 -2.69
N LEU A 257 -16.46 -11.48 -3.59
CA LEU A 257 -15.61 -12.58 -4.02
C LEU A 257 -14.42 -12.05 -4.83
N TYR A 258 -14.65 -11.15 -5.80
CA TYR A 258 -13.57 -10.54 -6.56
C TYR A 258 -12.57 -9.81 -5.64
N LYS A 259 -13.06 -9.11 -4.62
CA LYS A 259 -12.21 -8.41 -3.64
C LYS A 259 -11.36 -9.35 -2.77
N ARG A 260 -11.78 -10.60 -2.54
CA ARG A 260 -11.17 -11.49 -1.52
C ARG A 260 -10.65 -12.83 -2.05
N HIS A 261 -10.90 -13.20 -3.30
CA HIS A 261 -10.56 -14.54 -3.82
C HIS A 261 -9.10 -14.92 -3.63
N CYS A 262 -8.15 -14.00 -3.84
CA CYS A 262 -6.73 -14.28 -3.58
C CYS A 262 -6.44 -14.52 -2.09
N ASN A 263 -7.12 -13.82 -1.18
CA ASN A 263 -6.96 -14.03 0.26
C ASN A 263 -7.54 -15.37 0.68
N PHE A 264 -8.73 -15.73 0.17
CA PHE A 264 -9.31 -17.06 0.43
C PHE A 264 -8.40 -18.19 -0.03
N ALA A 265 -7.87 -18.09 -1.26
CA ALA A 265 -6.94 -19.08 -1.79
C ALA A 265 -5.70 -19.18 -0.91
N ASN A 266 -5.09 -18.05 -0.56
CA ASN A 266 -3.91 -17.99 0.29
C ASN A 266 -4.16 -18.60 1.68
N ASP A 267 -5.23 -18.17 2.34
CA ASP A 267 -5.50 -18.53 3.73
C ASP A 267 -5.94 -20.00 3.84
N LEU A 268 -6.72 -20.51 2.89
CA LEU A 268 -7.11 -21.91 2.84
C LEU A 268 -5.91 -22.84 2.57
N VAL A 269 -5.08 -22.49 1.59
CA VAL A 269 -3.86 -23.26 1.25
C VAL A 269 -2.94 -23.30 2.46
N TRP A 270 -2.60 -22.15 3.04
CA TRP A 270 -1.64 -22.14 4.14
C TRP A 270 -2.20 -22.68 5.46
N ALA A 271 -3.48 -22.51 5.77
CA ALA A 271 -4.09 -23.19 6.91
C ALA A 271 -3.98 -24.71 6.78
N THR A 272 -4.27 -25.24 5.58
CA THR A 272 -4.20 -26.68 5.31
C THR A 272 -2.76 -27.18 5.33
N VAL A 273 -1.85 -26.52 4.63
CA VAL A 273 -0.44 -26.91 4.56
C VAL A 273 0.18 -26.87 5.95
N ASN A 274 0.02 -25.79 6.71
CA ASN A 274 0.57 -25.70 8.06
C ASN A 274 -0.04 -26.72 9.01
N PHE A 275 -1.33 -27.07 8.86
CA PHE A 275 -1.92 -28.15 9.64
C PHE A 275 -1.25 -29.48 9.33
N LEU A 276 -1.09 -29.80 8.05
CA LEU A 276 -0.44 -31.04 7.61
C LEU A 276 1.03 -31.13 8.04
N THR A 277 1.78 -30.03 7.95
CA THR A 277 3.23 -30.02 8.13
C THR A 277 3.68 -29.73 9.56
N ASN A 278 2.99 -28.84 10.30
CA ASN A 278 3.39 -28.49 11.67
C ASN A 278 2.73 -29.38 12.73
N PHE A 279 1.63 -30.08 12.40
CA PHE A 279 1.02 -31.11 13.23
C PHE A 279 1.23 -32.51 12.63
N ASN A 280 2.43 -32.73 12.08
CA ASN A 280 2.82 -33.96 11.40
C ASN A 280 2.70 -35.23 12.28
N GLN A 281 2.79 -35.08 13.61
CA GLN A 281 2.54 -36.15 14.57
C GLN A 281 1.08 -36.62 14.57
N ILE A 282 0.13 -35.70 14.33
CA ILE A 282 -1.31 -35.99 14.25
C ILE A 282 -1.67 -36.52 12.86
N THR A 283 -1.04 -35.98 11.82
CA THR A 283 -1.33 -36.34 10.42
C THR A 283 -0.51 -37.54 9.93
N HIS A 284 0.38 -38.07 10.77
CA HIS A 284 1.29 -39.17 10.47
C HIS A 284 2.20 -38.92 9.25
N ILE A 285 2.56 -37.66 8.96
CA ILE A 285 3.46 -37.30 7.88
C ILE A 285 4.91 -37.28 8.40
N PRO A 286 5.86 -37.99 7.77
CA PRO A 286 7.27 -37.91 8.14
C PRO A 286 7.83 -36.49 8.03
N GLY A 287 8.70 -36.08 8.97
CA GLY A 287 9.31 -34.75 8.99
C GLY A 287 9.95 -34.29 7.67
N PRO A 288 10.76 -35.11 6.98
CA PRO A 288 11.32 -34.74 5.67
C PRO A 288 10.26 -34.45 4.61
N ILE A 289 9.16 -35.22 4.62
CA ILE A 289 8.04 -35.04 3.68
C ILE A 289 7.29 -33.75 4.02
N ALA A 290 7.06 -33.46 5.30
CA ALA A 290 6.46 -32.19 5.73
C ALA A 290 7.31 -30.96 5.30
N GLY A 291 8.64 -31.08 5.36
CA GLY A 291 9.56 -30.08 4.81
C GLY A 291 9.40 -29.91 3.31
N ALA A 292 9.39 -31.01 2.55
CA ALA A 292 9.21 -30.97 1.09
C ALA A 292 7.87 -30.36 0.67
N ILE A 293 6.77 -30.69 1.37
CA ILE A 293 5.45 -30.09 1.15
C ILE A 293 5.53 -28.57 1.36
N THR A 294 6.13 -28.13 2.47
CA THR A 294 6.28 -26.70 2.76
C THR A 294 7.08 -25.99 1.67
N ALA A 295 8.17 -26.58 1.19
CA ALA A 295 8.98 -26.02 0.11
C ALA A 295 8.19 -25.84 -1.21
N VAL A 296 7.39 -26.84 -1.60
CA VAL A 296 6.52 -26.75 -2.80
C VAL A 296 5.51 -25.62 -2.66
N PHE A 297 4.87 -25.49 -1.49
CA PHE A 297 3.87 -24.45 -1.26
C PHE A 297 4.45 -23.04 -1.02
N LEU A 298 5.73 -22.91 -0.67
CA LEU A 298 6.41 -21.61 -0.78
C LEU A 298 6.49 -21.13 -2.24
N GLY A 299 6.56 -22.04 -3.21
CA GLY A 299 6.43 -21.70 -4.64
C GLY A 299 5.06 -21.14 -5.01
N PHE A 300 4.00 -21.55 -4.31
CA PHE A 300 2.67 -20.99 -4.48
C PHE A 300 2.62 -19.49 -4.13
N ASP A 301 3.38 -19.02 -3.13
CA ASP A 301 3.44 -17.59 -2.77
C ASP A 301 4.03 -16.72 -3.89
N VAL A 302 5.05 -17.23 -4.58
CA VAL A 302 5.62 -16.57 -5.76
C VAL A 302 4.55 -16.45 -6.85
N CYS A 303 3.89 -17.56 -7.19
CA CYS A 303 2.83 -17.60 -8.19
C CYS A 303 1.66 -16.69 -7.83
N MET A 304 1.22 -16.70 -6.57
CA MET A 304 0.12 -15.87 -6.07
C MET A 304 0.47 -14.38 -6.13
N THR A 305 1.70 -14.01 -5.81
CA THR A 305 2.17 -12.61 -5.91
C THR A 305 2.21 -12.14 -7.36
N LEU A 306 2.72 -12.97 -8.28
CA LEU A 306 2.74 -12.66 -9.71
C LEU A 306 1.32 -12.61 -10.30
N TYR A 307 0.41 -13.47 -9.84
CA TYR A 307 -1.00 -13.43 -10.22
C TYR A 307 -1.66 -12.12 -9.78
N LYS A 308 -1.44 -11.67 -8.54
CA LYS A 308 -1.90 -10.36 -8.05
C LYS A 308 -1.33 -9.21 -8.88
N CYS A 309 -0.05 -9.28 -9.27
CA CYS A 309 0.56 -8.30 -10.16
C CYS A 309 -0.14 -8.28 -11.54
N GLN A 310 -0.51 -9.43 -12.08
CA GLN A 310 -1.23 -9.53 -13.35
C GLN A 310 -2.65 -8.96 -13.26
N LEU A 311 -3.36 -9.19 -12.16
CA LEU A 311 -4.67 -8.56 -11.92
C LEU A 311 -4.55 -7.03 -11.85
N ALA A 312 -3.60 -6.51 -11.08
CA ALA A 312 -3.34 -5.08 -11.00
C ALA A 312 -2.95 -4.48 -12.37
N LYS A 313 -2.21 -5.24 -13.20
CA LYS A 313 -1.88 -4.83 -14.58
C LYS A 313 -3.13 -4.68 -15.43
N GLN A 314 -4.09 -5.60 -15.31
CA GLN A 314 -5.35 -5.51 -16.05
C GLN A 314 -6.14 -4.26 -15.66
N GLU A 315 -6.25 -3.96 -14.36
CA GLU A 315 -6.90 -2.74 -13.86
C GLU A 315 -6.22 -1.47 -14.40
N TYR A 316 -4.89 -1.43 -14.38
CA TYR A 316 -4.11 -0.34 -14.97
C TYR A 316 -4.40 -0.17 -16.47
N LEU A 317 -4.34 -1.25 -17.26
CA LEU A 317 -4.57 -1.20 -18.71
C LEU A 317 -5.99 -0.73 -19.04
N ILE A 318 -6.99 -1.16 -18.27
CA ILE A 318 -8.37 -0.71 -18.43
C ILE A 318 -8.49 0.79 -18.18
N LYS A 319 -7.86 1.30 -17.11
CA LYS A 319 -7.90 2.73 -16.78
C LYS A 319 -7.10 3.58 -17.77
N LYS A 320 -5.96 3.08 -18.24
CA LYS A 320 -5.13 3.72 -19.28
C LYS A 320 -5.92 3.85 -20.58
N ALA A 321 -6.54 2.77 -21.03
CA ALA A 321 -7.38 2.79 -22.23
C ALA A 321 -8.57 3.75 -22.08
N GLN A 322 -9.15 3.86 -20.88
CA GLN A 322 -10.20 4.85 -20.61
C GLN A 322 -9.69 6.29 -20.82
N TYR A 323 -8.54 6.66 -20.24
CA TYR A 323 -7.98 8.00 -20.40
C TYR A 323 -7.56 8.30 -21.83
N GLU A 324 -6.94 7.36 -22.53
CA GLU A 324 -6.55 7.51 -23.94
C GLU A 324 -7.77 7.74 -24.84
N GLN A 325 -8.86 6.98 -24.62
CA GLN A 325 -10.12 7.17 -25.35
C GLN A 325 -10.78 8.53 -25.04
N GLU A 326 -10.79 8.97 -23.78
CA GLU A 326 -11.30 10.30 -23.42
C GLU A 326 -10.49 11.41 -24.09
N ILE A 327 -9.15 11.31 -24.11
CA ILE A 327 -8.28 12.26 -24.80
C ILE A 327 -8.59 12.32 -26.29
N GLU A 328 -8.74 11.16 -26.94
CA GLU A 328 -9.07 11.08 -28.38
C GLU A 328 -10.43 11.73 -28.69
N GLU A 329 -11.44 11.50 -27.87
CA GLU A 329 -12.75 12.11 -28.01
C GLU A 329 -12.72 13.63 -27.84
N TYR A 330 -12.01 14.13 -26.83
CA TYR A 330 -11.83 15.57 -26.65
C TYR A 330 -11.04 16.20 -27.80
N ASN A 331 -10.02 15.53 -28.33
CA ASN A 331 -9.27 16.00 -29.52
C ASN A 331 -10.18 16.08 -30.76
N LYS A 332 -11.01 15.06 -31.00
CA LYS A 332 -12.00 15.06 -32.10
C LYS A 332 -13.01 16.20 -31.92
N ARG A 333 -13.50 16.42 -30.70
CA ARG A 333 -14.41 17.53 -30.38
C ARG A 333 -13.73 18.88 -30.62
N LEU A 334 -12.47 19.03 -30.23
CA LEU A 334 -11.70 20.28 -30.38
C LEU A 334 -11.58 20.71 -31.85
N MET A 335 -11.49 19.76 -32.80
CA MET A 335 -11.50 20.05 -34.24
C MET A 335 -12.86 20.58 -34.77
N GLN A 336 -13.95 20.31 -34.05
CA GLN A 336 -15.31 20.67 -34.45
C GLN A 336 -15.81 21.95 -33.76
N LEU A 337 -15.15 22.36 -32.67
CA LEU A 337 -15.52 23.54 -31.90
C LEU A 337 -15.09 24.82 -32.61
N LYS A 338 -16.00 25.80 -32.67
CA LYS A 338 -15.75 27.13 -33.25
C LYS A 338 -15.65 28.23 -32.19
N ASP A 339 -16.21 28.00 -31.00
CA ASP A 339 -16.19 28.95 -29.90
C ASP A 339 -14.87 28.89 -29.13
N ALA A 340 -14.22 30.05 -28.96
CA ALA A 340 -12.91 30.16 -28.30
C ALA A 340 -12.95 29.71 -26.82
N THR A 341 -14.07 29.90 -26.13
CA THR A 341 -14.24 29.50 -24.73
C THR A 341 -14.37 28.00 -24.62
N GLU A 342 -15.12 27.36 -25.51
CA GLU A 342 -15.25 25.90 -25.57
C GLU A 342 -13.94 25.22 -25.97
N ILE A 343 -13.18 25.80 -26.90
CA ILE A 343 -11.83 25.31 -27.27
C ILE A 343 -10.91 25.35 -26.05
N LYS A 344 -10.88 26.47 -25.32
CA LYS A 344 -10.05 26.61 -24.10
C LYS A 344 -10.43 25.58 -23.03
N ASN A 345 -11.72 25.34 -22.82
CA ASN A 345 -12.20 24.37 -21.84
C ASN A 345 -11.87 22.92 -22.25
N ALA A 346 -12.00 22.59 -23.54
CA ALA A 346 -11.64 21.27 -24.06
C ALA A 346 -10.12 21.04 -23.96
N ALA A 347 -9.31 22.03 -24.29
CA ALA A 347 -7.85 21.97 -24.14
C ALA A 347 -7.44 21.77 -22.67
N ALA A 348 -8.09 22.45 -21.72
CA ALA A 348 -7.86 22.26 -20.30
C ALA A 348 -8.22 20.84 -19.82
N HIS A 349 -9.29 20.23 -20.34
CA HIS A 349 -9.64 18.83 -20.07
C HIS A 349 -8.60 17.85 -20.62
N ILE A 350 -8.11 18.07 -21.84
CA ILE A 350 -7.05 17.25 -22.42
C ILE A 350 -5.78 17.33 -21.57
N ALA A 351 -5.38 18.55 -21.15
CA ALA A 351 -4.22 18.74 -20.28
C ALA A 351 -4.38 18.01 -18.93
N MET A 352 -5.56 18.10 -18.30
CA MET A 352 -5.87 17.36 -17.08
C MET A 352 -5.77 15.84 -17.27
N LEU A 353 -6.37 15.31 -18.35
CA LEU A 353 -6.32 13.87 -18.65
C LEU A 353 -4.89 13.38 -18.92
N GLN A 354 -4.08 14.17 -19.61
CA GLN A 354 -2.67 13.85 -19.85
C GLN A 354 -1.87 13.82 -18.53
N ASP A 355 -2.13 14.74 -17.62
CA ASP A 355 -1.49 14.74 -16.31
C ASP A 355 -1.99 13.57 -15.44
N GLN A 356 -3.29 13.24 -15.46
CA GLN A 356 -3.84 12.05 -14.81
C GLN A 356 -3.23 10.75 -15.36
N LEU A 357 -3.00 10.68 -16.67
CA LEU A 357 -2.34 9.53 -17.32
C LEU A 357 -0.89 9.37 -16.84
N LYS A 358 -0.15 10.47 -16.65
CA LYS A 358 1.20 10.43 -16.05
C LYS A 358 1.16 9.94 -14.61
N GLU A 359 0.18 10.39 -13.82
CA GLU A 359 -0.01 9.89 -12.45
C GLU A 359 -0.31 8.39 -12.42
N LEU A 360 -1.20 7.93 -13.30
CA LEU A 360 -1.53 6.51 -13.45
C LEU A 360 -0.28 5.67 -13.81
N GLU A 361 0.59 6.16 -14.70
CA GLU A 361 1.82 5.45 -15.07
C GLU A 361 2.80 5.33 -13.90
N ILE A 362 2.94 6.39 -13.10
CA ILE A 362 3.81 6.39 -11.92
C ILE A 362 3.27 5.44 -10.86
N ASP A 363 1.96 5.47 -10.59
CA ASP A 363 1.31 4.54 -9.66
C ASP A 363 1.48 3.09 -10.10
N TRP A 364 1.27 2.81 -11.40
CA TRP A 364 1.46 1.47 -11.96
C TRP A 364 2.92 0.99 -11.85
N ARG A 365 3.90 1.78 -12.31
CA ARG A 365 5.33 1.41 -12.22
C ARG A 365 5.76 1.22 -10.76
N THR A 366 5.21 2.00 -9.83
CA THR A 366 5.43 1.84 -8.38
C THR A 366 4.86 0.52 -7.86
N LYS A 367 3.60 0.22 -8.17
CA LYS A 367 2.93 -1.04 -7.81
C LYS A 367 3.64 -2.25 -8.39
N GLN A 368 3.99 -2.19 -9.68
CA GLN A 368 4.70 -3.26 -10.38
C GLN A 368 6.06 -3.54 -9.72
N GLY A 369 6.85 -2.49 -9.46
CA GLY A 369 8.12 -2.62 -8.75
C GLY A 369 7.94 -3.25 -7.37
N THR A 370 6.90 -2.83 -6.63
CA THR A 370 6.59 -3.37 -5.30
C THR A 370 6.19 -4.85 -5.38
N PHE A 371 5.40 -5.26 -6.37
CA PHE A 371 5.06 -6.67 -6.58
C PHE A 371 6.29 -7.52 -6.91
N TYR A 372 7.21 -7.03 -7.75
CA TYR A 372 8.44 -7.77 -8.03
C TYR A 372 9.36 -7.86 -6.82
N PHE A 373 9.44 -6.81 -6.01
CA PHE A 373 10.19 -6.85 -4.75
C PHE A 373 9.62 -7.91 -3.78
N VAL A 374 8.29 -7.96 -3.64
CA VAL A 374 7.59 -8.96 -2.81
C VAL A 374 7.71 -10.37 -3.41
N ALA A 375 7.68 -10.52 -4.74
CA ALA A 375 7.88 -11.80 -5.41
C ALA A 375 9.33 -12.29 -5.26
N ALA A 376 10.31 -11.40 -5.30
CA ALA A 376 11.70 -11.72 -5.02
C ALA A 376 11.89 -12.17 -3.56
N ALA A 377 11.21 -11.50 -2.61
CA ALA A 377 11.17 -11.95 -1.21
C ALA A 377 10.58 -13.37 -1.11
N ALA A 378 9.44 -13.64 -1.75
CA ALA A 378 8.83 -14.98 -1.80
C ALA A 378 9.79 -16.02 -2.37
N ALA A 379 10.48 -15.69 -3.46
CA ALA A 379 11.42 -16.59 -4.13
C ALA A 379 12.65 -16.86 -3.26
N LEU A 380 13.20 -15.85 -2.59
CA LEU A 380 14.30 -16.03 -1.64
C LEU A 380 13.88 -16.88 -0.44
N LEU A 381 12.66 -16.70 0.05
CA LEU A 381 12.10 -17.52 1.13
C LEU A 381 12.02 -19.00 0.70
N MET A 382 11.46 -19.25 -0.48
CA MET A 382 11.35 -20.58 -1.09
C MET A 382 12.73 -21.22 -1.31
N LEU A 383 13.65 -20.50 -1.96
CA LEU A 383 14.98 -21.00 -2.29
C LEU A 383 15.82 -21.24 -1.05
N GLY A 384 15.81 -20.32 -0.09
CA GLY A 384 16.49 -20.48 1.19
C GLY A 384 15.96 -21.69 1.96
N PHE A 385 14.65 -21.85 2.06
CA PHE A 385 14.07 -22.99 2.77
C PHE A 385 14.38 -24.31 2.05
N THR A 386 14.29 -24.34 0.73
CA THR A 386 14.59 -25.53 -0.09
C THR A 386 16.08 -25.90 0.01
N ALA A 387 16.98 -24.91 -0.02
CA ALA A 387 18.41 -25.11 0.14
C ALA A 387 18.75 -25.72 1.52
N ALA A 388 18.10 -25.24 2.59
CA ALA A 388 18.26 -25.80 3.93
C ALA A 388 17.82 -27.27 4.03
N LEU A 389 16.89 -27.73 3.17
CA LEU A 389 16.44 -29.12 3.12
C LEU A 389 17.35 -30.01 2.26
N LEU A 390 17.91 -29.48 1.18
CA LEU A 390 18.69 -30.25 0.20
C LEU A 390 20.18 -30.35 0.57
N PHE A 391 20.73 -29.33 1.23
CA PHE A 391 22.15 -29.29 1.58
C PHE A 391 22.38 -29.77 3.00
N THR A 392 23.42 -30.60 3.16
CA THR A 392 23.84 -31.16 4.46
C THR A 392 24.93 -30.37 5.19
N PRO A 393 25.83 -29.58 4.53
CA PRO A 393 26.84 -28.83 5.26
C PRO A 393 26.21 -27.79 6.22
N PRO A 394 26.52 -27.82 7.53
CA PRO A 394 25.90 -26.95 8.52
C PRO A 394 25.99 -25.45 8.20
N GLY A 395 27.11 -24.99 7.65
CA GLY A 395 27.28 -23.60 7.23
C GLY A 395 26.31 -23.17 6.13
N ILE A 396 25.99 -24.07 5.19
CA ILE A 396 25.01 -23.81 4.12
C ILE A 396 23.59 -23.72 4.72
N ILE A 397 23.26 -24.57 5.70
CA ILE A 397 21.96 -24.54 6.39
C ILE A 397 21.76 -23.21 7.13
N VAL A 398 22.78 -22.73 7.86
CA VAL A 398 22.75 -21.42 8.53
C VAL A 398 22.53 -20.28 7.53
N ALA A 399 23.32 -20.26 6.45
CA ALA A 399 23.19 -19.25 5.39
C ALA A 399 21.79 -19.29 4.75
N SER A 400 21.26 -20.49 4.54
CA SER A 400 19.94 -20.72 3.95
C SER A 400 18.80 -20.15 4.82
N PHE A 401 18.81 -20.40 6.13
CA PHE A 401 17.84 -19.78 7.04
C PHE A 401 18.03 -18.27 7.18
N PHE A 402 19.27 -17.78 7.11
CA PHE A 402 19.53 -16.34 7.09
C PHE A 402 18.92 -15.68 5.85
N VAL A 403 18.99 -16.32 4.68
CA VAL A 403 18.29 -15.86 3.47
C VAL A 403 16.77 -15.82 3.69
N CYS A 404 16.17 -16.81 4.36
CA CYS A 404 14.74 -16.77 4.72
C CYS A 404 14.40 -15.61 5.68
N THR A 405 15.28 -15.32 6.63
CA THR A 405 15.15 -14.17 7.56
C THR A 405 15.20 -12.86 6.77
N PHE A 406 16.16 -12.71 5.86
CA PHE A 406 16.29 -11.55 4.97
C PHE A 406 15.06 -11.39 4.05
N ALA A 407 14.57 -12.49 3.47
CA ALA A 407 13.35 -12.49 2.67
C ALA A 407 12.13 -11.98 3.46
N THR A 408 11.98 -12.41 4.71
CA THR A 408 10.88 -11.93 5.55
C THR A 408 11.06 -10.46 5.95
N ALA A 409 12.30 -10.00 6.14
CA ALA A 409 12.62 -8.59 6.32
C ALA A 409 12.25 -7.74 5.08
N MET A 410 12.41 -8.28 3.88
CA MET A 410 11.93 -7.64 2.65
C MET A 410 10.41 -7.47 2.67
N TYR A 411 9.63 -8.50 3.04
CA TYR A 411 8.18 -8.37 3.18
C TYR A 411 7.78 -7.24 4.14
N LEU A 412 8.44 -7.14 5.30
CA LEU A 412 8.21 -6.08 6.28
C LEU A 412 8.62 -4.68 5.76
N SER A 413 9.51 -4.63 4.78
CA SER A 413 10.06 -3.40 4.20
C SER A 413 9.37 -2.98 2.89
N ALA A 414 8.40 -3.75 2.39
CA ALA A 414 7.73 -3.50 1.10
C ALA A 414 7.08 -2.11 1.02
N GLY A 415 6.53 -1.60 2.13
CA GLY A 415 5.97 -0.25 2.16
C GLY A 415 7.02 0.87 2.02
N ALA A 416 8.21 0.71 2.61
CA ALA A 416 9.31 1.65 2.44
C ALA A 416 9.90 1.57 1.03
N TYR A 417 10.03 0.36 0.47
CA TYR A 417 10.43 0.15 -0.91
C TYR A 417 9.46 0.82 -1.90
N SER A 418 8.15 0.66 -1.70
CA SER A 418 7.13 1.28 -2.56
C SER A 418 7.29 2.80 -2.62
N LYS A 419 7.54 3.45 -1.48
CA LYS A 419 7.82 4.89 -1.42
C LYS A 419 9.11 5.27 -2.11
N PHE A 420 10.18 4.51 -1.90
CA PHE A 420 11.45 4.70 -2.60
C PHE A 420 11.25 4.65 -4.13
N GLN A 421 10.52 3.64 -4.61
CA GLN A 421 10.20 3.47 -6.03
C GLN A 421 9.34 4.62 -6.57
N GLU A 422 8.34 5.08 -5.82
CA GLU A 422 7.54 6.24 -6.22
C GLU A 422 8.44 7.48 -6.39
N LYS A 423 9.26 7.78 -5.38
CA LYS A 423 10.13 8.96 -5.40
C LYS A 423 11.22 8.88 -6.45
N SER A 424 11.72 7.69 -6.79
CA SER A 424 12.68 7.53 -7.89
C SER A 424 12.05 7.85 -9.25
N LEU A 425 10.80 7.42 -9.47
CA LEU A 425 10.06 7.70 -10.71
C LEU A 425 9.70 9.19 -10.83
N ARG A 426 9.39 9.85 -9.70
CA ARG A 426 9.16 11.30 -9.66
C ARG A 426 10.42 12.09 -10.00
N LEU A 427 11.57 11.66 -9.51
CA LEU A 427 12.86 12.26 -9.84
C LEU A 427 13.19 12.09 -11.33
N GLU A 428 12.99 10.89 -11.89
CA GLU A 428 13.15 10.64 -13.33
C GLU A 428 12.28 11.59 -14.15
N GLN A 429 11.02 11.79 -13.74
CA GLN A 429 10.12 12.74 -14.41
C GLN A 429 10.58 14.20 -14.27
N ALA A 430 11.04 14.61 -13.09
CA ALA A 430 11.55 15.96 -12.85
C ALA A 430 12.80 16.26 -13.68
N GLN A 431 13.69 15.27 -13.85
CA GLN A 431 14.87 15.37 -14.72
C GLN A 431 14.49 15.57 -16.19
N LEU A 432 13.45 14.88 -16.67
CA LEU A 432 12.98 15.02 -18.06
C LEU A 432 12.30 16.36 -18.32
N VAL A 433 11.58 16.90 -17.34
CA VAL A 433 10.82 18.16 -17.47
C VAL A 433 11.65 19.39 -17.08
N GLY A 434 12.76 19.21 -16.36
CA GLY A 434 13.60 20.29 -15.86
C GLY A 434 12.94 21.13 -14.76
N LYS A 435 11.91 20.61 -14.07
CA LYS A 435 11.18 21.31 -13.01
C LYS A 435 11.32 20.57 -11.68
N ASP A 436 11.42 21.32 -10.59
CA ASP A 436 11.41 20.80 -9.21
C ASP A 436 12.49 19.75 -8.88
N LEU A 437 13.65 19.84 -9.55
CA LEU A 437 14.72 18.84 -9.44
C LEU A 437 15.28 18.73 -8.01
N ASP A 438 15.60 19.86 -7.36
CA ASP A 438 16.22 19.85 -6.03
C ASP A 438 15.27 19.29 -4.95
N MET A 439 13.98 19.66 -5.03
CA MET A 439 12.96 19.14 -4.12
C MET A 439 12.79 17.62 -4.31
N THR A 440 12.62 17.16 -5.54
CA THR A 440 12.41 15.74 -5.84
C THR A 440 13.64 14.90 -5.51
N LEU A 441 14.85 15.45 -5.68
CA LEU A 441 16.09 14.80 -5.28
C LEU A 441 16.18 14.63 -3.75
N LYS A 442 15.83 15.66 -2.96
CA LYS A 442 15.80 15.56 -1.49
C LYS A 442 14.76 14.54 -1.02
N GLU A 443 13.56 14.54 -1.61
CA GLU A 443 12.52 13.54 -1.30
C GLU A 443 12.99 12.10 -1.65
N TYR A 444 13.66 11.92 -2.78
CA TYR A 444 14.23 10.63 -3.18
C TYR A 444 15.31 10.15 -2.21
N GLN A 445 16.26 11.01 -1.83
CA GLN A 445 17.31 10.66 -0.88
C GLN A 445 16.73 10.28 0.49
N ALA A 446 15.73 11.03 0.98
CA ALA A 446 15.02 10.71 2.22
C ALA A 446 14.33 9.33 2.14
N ALA A 447 13.61 9.05 1.04
CA ALA A 447 12.93 7.77 0.85
C ALA A 447 13.91 6.60 0.69
N ARG A 448 15.06 6.82 0.04
CA ARG A 448 16.14 5.83 -0.07
C ARG A 448 16.73 5.49 1.30
N ASN A 449 17.04 6.50 2.10
CA ASN A 449 17.58 6.31 3.45
C ASN A 449 16.57 5.59 4.36
N ASP A 450 15.29 5.98 4.32
CA ASP A 450 14.20 5.30 5.04
C ASP A 450 14.08 3.82 4.64
N PHE A 451 14.18 3.52 3.34
CA PHE A 451 14.17 2.14 2.85
C PHE A 451 15.38 1.33 3.33
N ILE A 452 16.60 1.84 3.16
CA ILE A 452 17.82 1.14 3.61
C ILE A 452 17.77 0.92 5.12
N PHE A 453 17.42 1.95 5.89
CA PHE A 453 17.29 1.86 7.33
C PHE A 453 16.25 0.81 7.73
N THR A 454 15.06 0.84 7.12
CA THR A 454 13.99 -0.14 7.37
C THR A 454 14.43 -1.57 7.03
N MET A 455 15.16 -1.77 5.93
CA MET A 455 15.70 -3.07 5.53
C MET A 455 16.71 -3.61 6.54
N VAL A 456 17.70 -2.80 6.93
CA VAL A 456 18.73 -3.20 7.92
C VAL A 456 18.06 -3.49 9.26
N LYS A 457 17.17 -2.60 9.70
CA LYS A 457 16.40 -2.73 10.94
C LYS A 457 15.63 -4.04 10.96
N ASN A 458 14.82 -4.30 9.93
CA ASN A 458 13.99 -5.50 9.84
C ASN A 458 14.81 -6.78 9.61
N THR A 459 16.09 -6.68 9.24
CA THR A 459 16.97 -7.85 9.06
C THR A 459 17.70 -8.21 10.36
N VAL A 460 18.28 -7.20 11.03
CA VAL A 460 19.26 -7.40 12.11
C VAL A 460 18.66 -7.24 13.50
N MET A 461 17.83 -6.20 13.71
CA MET A 461 17.39 -5.80 15.05
C MET A 461 16.66 -6.91 15.81
N PRO A 462 15.80 -7.71 15.16
CA PRO A 462 15.07 -8.77 15.84
C PRO A 462 15.97 -9.95 16.22
N ALA A 463 16.95 -10.30 15.38
CA ALA A 463 17.96 -11.30 15.74
C ALA A 463 18.80 -10.83 16.94
N LEU A 464 19.17 -9.55 16.96
CA LEU A 464 19.86 -8.93 18.09
C LEU A 464 19.02 -9.00 19.37
N LEU A 465 17.74 -8.60 19.31
CA LEU A 465 16.83 -8.62 20.46
C LEU A 465 16.58 -10.03 20.99
N ILE A 466 16.33 -11.01 20.11
CA ILE A 466 16.09 -12.41 20.49
C ILE A 466 17.34 -12.99 21.16
N THR A 467 18.51 -12.78 20.57
CA THR A 467 19.78 -13.26 21.11
C THR A 467 20.08 -12.60 22.45
N THR A 468 19.90 -11.28 22.55
CA THR A 468 20.11 -10.53 23.79
C THR A 468 19.14 -11.02 24.87
N PHE A 469 17.88 -11.30 24.53
CA PHE A 469 16.88 -11.80 25.48
C PHE A 469 17.25 -13.19 26.00
N ALA A 470 17.72 -14.07 25.11
CA ALA A 470 18.13 -15.42 25.47
C ALA A 470 19.37 -15.45 26.37
N ILE A 471 20.29 -14.48 26.22
CA ILE A 471 21.48 -14.34 27.06
C ILE A 471 21.14 -13.62 28.37
N CYS A 472 20.46 -12.48 28.29
CA CYS A 472 20.19 -11.57 29.41
C CYS A 472 18.91 -10.75 29.17
N TRP A 473 17.78 -11.22 29.73
CA TRP A 473 16.48 -10.57 29.56
C TRP A 473 16.43 -9.09 30.02
N PRO A 474 17.11 -8.63 31.10
CA PRO A 474 17.11 -7.21 31.46
C PRO A 474 17.85 -6.35 30.43
N ALA A 475 18.95 -6.85 29.86
CA ALA A 475 19.68 -6.16 28.80
C ALA A 475 18.81 -6.02 27.53
N ALA A 476 18.01 -7.04 27.21
CA ALA A 476 17.07 -6.98 26.10
C ALA A 476 15.98 -5.93 26.32
N ILE A 477 15.49 -5.75 27.55
CA ILE A 477 14.54 -4.68 27.88
C ILE A 477 15.22 -3.32 27.69
N ALA A 478 16.42 -3.12 28.21
CA ALA A 478 17.17 -1.86 28.05
C ALA A 478 17.40 -1.53 26.57
N LEU A 479 17.82 -2.53 25.78
CA LEU A 479 18.01 -2.41 24.33
C LEU A 479 16.69 -2.10 23.61
N THR A 480 15.58 -2.70 24.03
CA THR A 480 14.23 -2.40 23.50
C THR A 480 13.82 -0.96 23.80
N VAL A 481 14.03 -0.49 25.02
CA VAL A 481 13.73 0.91 25.41
C VAL A 481 14.59 1.88 24.60
N MET A 482 15.88 1.60 24.45
CA MET A 482 16.79 2.40 23.63
C MET A 482 16.33 2.43 22.16
N TYR A 483 15.93 1.28 21.62
CA TYR A 483 15.41 1.17 20.26
C TYR A 483 14.11 1.95 20.06
N VAL A 484 13.15 1.84 20.99
CA VAL A 484 11.91 2.62 20.95
C VAL A 484 12.21 4.12 21.02
N GLY A 485 13.14 4.54 21.88
CA GLY A 485 13.59 5.92 21.96
C GLY A 485 14.20 6.41 20.64
N TYR A 486 15.05 5.59 20.00
CA TYR A 486 15.61 5.87 18.69
C TYR A 486 14.54 5.98 17.59
N GLU A 487 13.56 5.08 17.56
CA GLU A 487 12.46 5.13 16.57
C GLU A 487 11.61 6.39 16.73
N ILE A 488 11.35 6.82 17.97
CA ILE A 488 10.65 8.08 18.25
C ILE A 488 11.47 9.27 17.74
N TYR A 489 12.79 9.28 18.00
CA TYR A 489 13.68 10.32 17.51
C TYR A 489 13.76 10.34 15.98
N HIS A 490 13.88 9.17 15.35
CA HIS A 490 13.92 9.05 13.89
C HIS A 490 12.61 9.49 13.24
N ALA A 491 11.47 9.13 13.81
CA ALA A 491 10.16 9.61 13.35
C ALA A 491 10.03 11.13 13.46
N TYR A 492 10.58 11.73 14.53
CA TYR A 492 10.64 13.17 14.70
C TYR A 492 11.54 13.85 13.64
N ASP A 493 12.73 13.30 13.38
CA ASP A 493 13.65 13.82 12.37
C ASP A 493 13.08 13.72 10.95
N GLN A 494 12.44 12.59 10.60
CA GLN A 494 11.71 12.46 9.33
C GLN A 494 10.63 13.52 9.17
N HIS A 495 9.88 13.81 10.23
CA HIS A 495 8.86 14.85 10.20
C HIS A 495 9.47 16.25 10.00
N LYS A 496 10.63 16.52 10.60
CA LYS A 496 11.38 17.77 10.37
C LYS A 496 11.91 17.87 8.93
N SER A 497 12.53 16.83 8.41
CA SER A 497 13.05 16.79 7.04
C SER A 497 11.96 16.98 5.97
N LYS A 498 10.78 16.39 6.20
CA LYS A 498 9.59 16.64 5.36
C LYS A 498 9.15 18.10 5.39
N LYS A 499 9.12 18.72 6.58
CA LYS A 499 8.82 20.16 6.71
C LYS A 499 9.83 21.03 5.98
N GLU A 500 11.11 20.70 6.05
CA GLU A 500 12.16 21.43 5.31
C GLU A 500 12.04 21.25 3.80
N ALA A 501 11.71 20.04 3.32
CA ALA A 501 11.45 19.80 1.90
C ALA A 501 10.22 20.59 1.42
N ALA A 502 9.17 20.65 2.24
CA ALA A 502 8.00 21.47 1.98
C ALA A 502 8.35 22.96 1.92
N GLN A 503 9.21 23.47 2.83
CA GLN A 503 9.67 24.86 2.82
C GLN A 503 10.54 25.19 1.59
N LEU A 504 11.41 24.28 1.16
CA LEU A 504 12.22 24.48 -0.05
C LEU A 504 11.34 24.59 -1.31
N ALA A 505 10.21 23.89 -1.35
CA ALA A 505 9.22 24.01 -2.42
C ALA A 505 8.52 25.38 -2.47
N LEU A 506 8.68 26.22 -1.44
CA LEU A 506 8.09 27.57 -1.34
C LEU A 506 9.05 28.65 -1.70
N THR A 507 10.32 28.41 -1.42
CA THR A 507 11.41 29.31 -1.78
C THR A 507 11.89 29.08 -3.21
N ALA A 508 11.46 28.01 -3.88
CA ALA A 508 11.71 27.80 -5.30
C ALA A 508 11.02 28.92 -6.10
N PRO A 509 11.76 29.69 -6.92
CA PRO A 509 11.19 30.82 -7.65
C PRO A 509 10.06 30.36 -8.58
N SER A 510 8.88 30.97 -8.43
CA SER A 510 7.75 30.79 -9.33
C SER A 510 8.10 31.36 -10.71
N GLU A 511 8.29 30.48 -11.68
CA GLU A 511 8.33 30.73 -13.13
C GLU A 511 9.09 31.99 -13.59
N GLU A 512 10.32 31.80 -14.05
CA GLU A 512 10.88 32.70 -15.06
C GLU A 512 10.00 32.58 -16.32
N LYS A 513 9.33 33.69 -16.66
CA LYS A 513 8.56 33.85 -17.90
C LYS A 513 9.41 33.35 -19.06
N ILE A 514 8.98 32.29 -19.74
CA ILE A 514 9.40 32.06 -21.13
C ILE A 514 8.81 33.24 -21.91
N THR A 515 9.62 34.26 -22.11
CA THR A 515 9.35 35.35 -23.03
C THR A 515 9.18 34.77 -24.43
N GLU A 516 8.07 35.13 -25.05
CA GLU A 516 7.84 35.02 -26.49
C GLU A 516 9.07 35.48 -27.26
N GLY A 517 9.55 34.67 -28.21
CA GLY A 517 10.72 34.98 -29.02
C GLY A 517 10.99 33.95 -30.10
N SER A 518 10.33 34.13 -31.25
CA SER A 518 10.64 33.56 -32.57
C SER A 518 10.44 32.07 -32.80
N TYR A 519 9.28 31.77 -33.39
CA TYR A 519 9.20 30.92 -34.58
C TYR A 519 10.26 31.32 -35.60
N CYS A 520 11.06 30.37 -36.08
CA CYS A 520 11.58 30.39 -37.45
C CYS A 520 11.70 28.95 -37.96
N TYR A 521 10.97 28.69 -39.03
CA TYR A 521 11.08 27.52 -39.90
C TYR A 521 12.51 27.32 -40.40
N SER A 522 12.96 26.06 -40.44
CA SER A 522 13.68 25.44 -41.55
C SER A 522 13.59 23.93 -41.43
#